data_AF-A0AAE5GJ93-F1
#
_entry.id   AF-A0AAE5GJ93-F1
#
_cell.length_a   1.000
_cell.length_b   1.000
_cell.length_c   1.000
_cell.angle_alpha   90.00
_cell.angle_beta   90.00
_cell.angle_gamma   90.00
#
_symmetry.space_group_name_H-M   'P 1'
#
loop_
_entity.id
_entity.type
_entity.pdbx_description
1 polymer ?
#
loop_
_entity_poly.entity_id
_entity_poly.type
_entity_poly.pdbx_seq_one_letter_code
_entity_poly.pdbx_strand_id
1 'polypeptide(L)'
;MIAVLELLMFLIPWLVYSGVQLQRLPPPLACAIILPSFLVFVSGLIAGWLCALGVVKLDWPSPSLFVGNAWWHLATGPVAFVLYVLVMSEICRRKHSVDP
;
A
#
# COMPACT_ATOMS: atom_id res chain seq x y z
N MET A 1 0.68 -13.96 -10.72
CA MET A 1 1.55 -13.57 -9.59
C MET A 1 1.38 -12.10 -9.22
N ILE A 2 1.36 -11.18 -10.20
CA ILE A 2 1.20 -9.74 -9.92
C ILE A 2 -0.13 -9.43 -9.23
N ALA A 3 -1.27 -9.92 -9.74
CA ALA A 3 -2.58 -9.71 -9.10
C ALA A 3 -2.65 -10.15 -7.61
N VAL A 4 -1.87 -11.16 -7.21
CA VAL A 4 -1.78 -11.61 -5.81
C VAL A 4 -1.00 -10.60 -4.97
N LEU A 5 0.08 -10.05 -5.51
CA LEU A 5 0.84 -8.98 -4.88
C LEU A 5 -0.03 -7.72 -4.70
N GLU A 6 -0.80 -7.36 -5.72
CA GLU A 6 -1.70 -6.21 -5.68
C GLU A 6 -2.83 -6.39 -4.67
N LEU A 7 -3.41 -7.58 -4.62
CA LEU A 7 -4.40 -7.93 -3.60
C LEU A 7 -3.80 -7.83 -2.20
N LEU A 8 -2.58 -8.35 -2.01
CA LEU A 8 -1.84 -8.24 -0.74
C LEU A 8 -1.61 -6.78 -0.36
N MET A 9 -1.33 -5.89 -1.32
CA MET A 9 -1.12 -4.46 -1.05
C MET A 9 -2.35 -3.76 -0.49
N PHE A 10 -3.56 -4.25 -0.75
CA PHE A 10 -4.80 -3.80 -0.10
C PHE A 10 -5.12 -4.59 1.18
N LEU A 11 -4.84 -5.89 1.19
CA LEU A 11 -5.13 -6.78 2.30
C LEU A 11 -4.29 -6.44 3.54
N ILE A 12 -3.01 -6.12 3.37
CA ILE A 12 -2.09 -5.78 4.47
C ILE A 12 -2.57 -4.54 5.24
N PRO A 13 -2.80 -3.37 4.63
CA PRO A 13 -3.29 -2.21 5.37
C PRO A 13 -4.66 -2.46 6.00
N TRP A 14 -5.53 -3.24 5.36
CA TRP A 14 -6.81 -3.65 5.94
C TRP A 14 -6.65 -4.52 7.21
N LEU A 15 -5.77 -5.53 7.15
CA LEU A 15 -5.48 -6.42 8.28
C LEU A 15 -4.81 -5.67 9.43
N VAL A 16 -3.87 -4.78 9.12
CA VAL A 16 -3.20 -3.94 10.11
C VAL A 16 -4.22 -3.00 10.77
N TYR A 17 -5.06 -2.31 9.99
CA TYR A 17 -6.12 -1.46 10.52
C TYR A 17 -7.08 -2.24 11.43
N SER A 18 -7.56 -3.39 10.97
CA SER A 18 -8.48 -4.25 11.73
C SER A 18 -7.84 -4.74 13.04
N GLY A 19 -6.58 -5.19 12.98
CA GLY A 19 -5.83 -5.67 14.14
C GLY A 19 -5.59 -4.57 15.18
N VAL A 20 -5.31 -3.34 14.73
CA VAL A 20 -5.13 -2.17 15.60
C VAL A 20 -6.46 -1.74 16.22
N GLN A 21 -7.56 -1.73 15.44
CA GLN A 21 -8.90 -1.42 15.96
C GLN A 21 -9.38 -2.43 17.01
N LEU A 22 -9.13 -3.71 16.79
CA LEU A 22 -9.45 -4.80 17.71
C LEU A 22 -8.50 -4.89 18.91
N GLN A 23 -7.53 -3.97 19.05
CA GLN A 23 -6.48 -3.99 20.08
C GLN A 23 -5.67 -5.30 20.12
N ARG A 24 -5.70 -6.10 19.04
CA ARG A 24 -4.94 -7.35 18.93
C ARG A 24 -3.51 -7.14 18.46
N LEU A 25 -3.23 -5.97 17.89
CA LEU A 25 -1.92 -5.63 17.33
C LEU A 25 -1.35 -4.41 18.08
N PRO A 26 -0.21 -4.55 18.77
CA PRO A 26 0.41 -3.42 19.44
C PRO A 26 0.94 -2.41 18.40
N PRO A 27 0.84 -1.09 18.64
CA PRO A 27 1.27 -0.05 17.71
C PRO A 27 2.68 -0.20 17.13
N PRO A 28 3.73 -0.57 17.90
CA PRO A 28 5.07 -0.75 17.32
C PRO A 28 5.14 -1.88 16.28
N LEU A 29 4.38 -2.95 16.50
CA LEU A 29 4.34 -4.11 15.60
C LEU A 29 3.50 -3.80 14.34
N ALA A 30 2.41 -3.04 14.50
CA ALA A 30 1.65 -2.50 13.37
C ALA A 30 2.51 -1.60 12.48
N CYS A 31 3.32 -0.71 13.08
CA CYS A 31 4.30 0.11 12.37
C CYS A 31 5.33 -0.76 11.63
N ALA A 32 5.90 -1.77 12.29
CA ALA A 32 6.91 -2.64 11.70
C ALA A 32 6.39 -3.42 10.47
N ILE A 33 5.09 -3.68 10.38
CA ILE A 33 4.46 -4.37 9.24
C ILE A 33 4.05 -3.36 8.15
N ILE A 34 3.44 -2.24 8.52
CA ILE A 34 2.88 -1.28 7.55
C ILE A 34 3.98 -0.52 6.80
N LEU A 35 5.10 -0.20 7.45
CA LEU A 35 6.20 0.59 6.86
C LEU A 35 6.88 -0.12 5.67
N PRO A 36 7.35 -1.38 5.79
CA PRO A 36 7.93 -2.08 4.64
C PRO A 36 6.90 -2.32 3.55
N SER A 37 5.64 -2.61 3.91
CA SER A 37 4.54 -2.75 2.94
C SER A 37 4.32 -1.47 2.15
N PHE A 38 4.37 -0.32 2.81
CA PHE A 38 4.26 0.99 2.19
C PHE A 38 5.43 1.28 1.25
N LEU A 39 6.66 0.94 1.63
CA LEU A 39 7.84 1.11 0.77
C LEU A 39 7.76 0.28 -0.51
N VAL A 40 7.35 -1.00 -0.38
CA VAL A 40 7.09 -1.87 -1.53
C VAL A 40 5.97 -1.31 -2.40
N PHE A 41 4.95 -0.71 -1.77
CA PHE A 41 3.86 -0.07 -2.51
C PHE A 41 4.31 1.15 -3.30
N VAL A 42 5.07 2.06 -2.68
CA VAL A 42 5.59 3.25 -3.35
C VAL A 42 6.53 2.88 -4.49
N SER A 43 7.40 1.88 -4.32
CA SER A 43 8.31 1.45 -5.39
C SER A 43 7.55 0.83 -6.57
N GLY A 44 6.54 0.00 -6.30
CA GLY A 44 5.65 -0.55 -7.32
C GLY A 44 4.87 0.51 -8.06
N LEU A 45 4.38 1.53 -7.34
CA LEU A 45 3.64 2.66 -7.91
C LEU A 45 4.51 3.54 -8.81
N ILE A 46 5.74 3.85 -8.37
CA ILE A 46 6.71 4.59 -9.20
C ILE A 46 7.04 3.80 -10.47
N ALA A 47 7.29 2.49 -10.35
CA ALA A 47 7.53 1.63 -11.51
C ALA A 47 6.31 1.60 -12.45
N GLY A 48 5.09 1.54 -11.89
CA GLY A 48 3.83 1.61 -12.62
C GLY A 48 3.67 2.90 -13.42
N TRP A 49 3.94 4.05 -12.80
CA TRP A 49 3.89 5.35 -13.45
C TRP A 49 4.97 5.53 -14.51
N LEU A 50 6.20 5.05 -14.26
CA LEU A 50 7.27 5.07 -15.26
C LEU A 50 6.91 4.22 -16.50
N CYS A 51 6.20 3.11 -16.31
CA CYS A 51 5.66 2.31 -17.42
C CYS A 51 4.53 3.05 -18.15
N ALA A 52 3.55 3.61 -17.42
CA ALA A 52 2.41 4.32 -17.98
C ALA A 52 2.82 5.57 -18.79
N LEU A 53 3.88 6.27 -18.35
CA LEU A 53 4.46 7.42 -19.05
C LEU A 53 5.35 7.02 -20.23
N GLY A 54 5.55 5.72 -20.48
CA GLY A 54 6.37 5.21 -21.58
C GLY A 54 7.88 5.40 -21.39
N VAL A 55 8.33 5.75 -20.19
CA VAL A 55 9.76 5.94 -19.86
C VAL A 55 10.48 4.61 -19.81
N VAL A 56 9.81 3.54 -19.33
CA VAL A 56 10.36 2.18 -19.30
C VAL A 56 9.36 1.23 -19.95
N LYS A 57 9.83 0.44 -20.93
CA LYS A 57 9.06 -0.66 -21.51
C LYS A 57 9.36 -1.94 -20.75
N LEU A 58 8.55 -2.25 -19.74
CA LEU A 58 8.50 -3.59 -19.17
C LEU A 58 7.34 -4.35 -19.81
N ASP A 59 7.65 -5.46 -20.49
CA ASP A 59 6.66 -6.45 -20.92
C ASP A 59 6.13 -7.18 -19.68
N TRP A 60 5.17 -6.56 -18.99
CA TRP A 60 4.53 -7.15 -17.83
C TRP A 60 3.55 -8.24 -18.27
N PRO A 61 3.74 -9.50 -17.82
CA PRO A 61 2.79 -10.55 -18.12
C PRO A 61 1.56 -10.36 -17.24
N SER A 62 0.36 -10.29 -17.81
CA SER A 62 -0.98 -10.23 -17.15
C SER A 62 -1.50 -8.83 -16.78
N PRO A 63 -2.83 -8.63 -16.71
CA PRO A 63 -3.41 -7.35 -16.26
C PRO A 63 -3.03 -7.08 -14.80
N SER A 64 -2.42 -5.93 -14.56
CA SER A 64 -2.08 -5.39 -13.24
C SER A 64 -2.94 -4.16 -13.01
N LEU A 65 -3.41 -3.94 -11.78
CA LEU A 65 -4.20 -2.77 -11.37
C LEU A 65 -3.33 -1.51 -11.17
N PHE A 66 -2.06 -1.67 -10.82
CA PHE A 66 -1.15 -0.56 -10.54
C PHE A 66 -0.11 -0.30 -11.63
N VAL A 67 0.18 -1.29 -12.47
CA VAL A 67 1.24 -1.25 -13.46
C VAL A 67 0.67 -1.59 -14.84
N GLY A 68 0.82 -0.67 -15.79
CA GLY A 68 0.40 -0.89 -17.16
C GLY A 68 0.28 0.40 -17.94
N ASN A 69 -0.11 0.30 -19.20
CA ASN A 69 -0.19 1.44 -20.11
C ASN A 69 -1.55 2.15 -20.08
N ALA A 70 -2.50 1.67 -19.28
CA ALA A 70 -3.80 2.30 -19.17
C ALA A 70 -3.78 3.51 -18.21
N TRP A 71 -4.38 4.60 -18.67
CA TRP A 71 -4.53 5.86 -17.93
C TRP A 71 -5.15 5.72 -16.53
N TRP A 72 -5.99 4.70 -16.28
CA TRP A 72 -6.58 4.47 -14.97
C TRP A 72 -5.58 3.96 -13.91
N HIS A 73 -4.43 3.40 -14.31
CA HIS A 73 -3.34 3.06 -13.36
C HIS A 73 -2.77 4.29 -12.65
N LEU A 74 -2.84 5.46 -13.29
CA LEU A 74 -2.44 6.74 -12.68
C LEU A 74 -3.37 7.14 -11.53
N ALA A 75 -4.63 6.68 -11.54
CA ALA A 75 -5.64 7.02 -10.53
C ALA A 75 -5.76 5.97 -9.41
N THR A 76 -5.56 4.68 -9.70
CA THR A 76 -5.62 3.61 -8.69
C THR A 76 -4.50 3.70 -7.66
N GLY A 77 -3.30 4.12 -8.09
CA GLY A 77 -2.16 4.34 -7.22
C GLY A 77 -2.42 5.36 -6.09
N PRO A 78 -2.84 6.60 -6.39
CA PRO A 78 -3.18 7.61 -5.39
C PRO A 78 -4.24 7.15 -4.38
N VAL A 79 -5.26 6.40 -4.81
CA VAL A 79 -6.31 5.89 -3.91
C VAL A 79 -5.72 4.91 -2.88
N ALA A 80 -4.90 3.97 -3.33
CA ALA A 80 -4.23 3.04 -2.43
C ALA A 80 -3.21 3.77 -1.53
N PHE A 81 -2.52 4.79 -2.04
CA PHE A 81 -1.62 5.63 -1.24
C PHE A 81 -2.37 6.30 -0.07
N VAL A 82 -3.51 6.92 -0.33
CA VAL A 82 -4.35 7.54 0.71
C VAL A 82 -4.75 6.52 1.78
N LEU A 83 -5.09 5.29 1.37
CA LEU A 83 -5.45 4.23 2.29
C LEU A 83 -4.27 3.87 3.23
N TYR A 84 -3.05 3.77 2.73
CA TYR A 84 -1.86 3.57 3.57
C TYR A 84 -1.62 4.72 4.55
N VAL A 85 -1.75 5.97 4.09
CA VAL A 85 -1.59 7.16 4.95
C VAL A 85 -2.62 7.14 6.07
N LEU A 86 -3.90 6.85 5.77
CA LEU A 86 -4.95 6.78 6.77
C LEU A 86 -4.68 5.70 7.83
N VAL A 87 -4.25 4.51 7.41
CA VAL A 87 -3.90 3.43 8.35
C VAL A 87 -2.71 3.83 9.22
N MET A 88 -1.67 4.46 8.65
CA MET A 88 -0.54 4.98 9.42
C MET A 88 -0.97 6.07 10.41
N SER A 89 -1.81 7.02 10.01
CA SER A 89 -2.34 8.05 10.90
C SER A 89 -3.09 7.44 12.09
N GLU A 90 -3.89 6.39 11.86
CA GLU A 90 -4.61 5.71 12.92
C GLU A 90 -3.66 4.97 13.89
N ILE A 91 -2.61 4.33 13.38
CA ILE A 91 -1.57 3.71 14.21
C ILE A 91 -0.88 4.76 15.10
N CYS A 92 -0.50 5.91 14.53
CA CYS A 92 0.12 7.01 15.25
C CYS A 92 -0.81 7.59 16.34
N ARG A 93 -2.09 7.79 16.02
CA ARG A 93 -3.11 8.26 16.97
C ARG A 93 -3.23 7.31 18.16
N ARG A 94 -3.26 6.00 17.90
CA ARG A 94 -3.32 4.95 18.93
C ARG A 94 -2.06 4.90 19.78
N LYS A 95 -0.87 5.01 19.16
CA LYS A 95 0.40 5.07 19.89
C LYS A 95 0.39 6.24 20.89
N HIS A 96 -0.05 7.41 20.47
CA HIS A 96 -0.08 8.60 21.33
C HIS A 96 -1.13 8.51 22.45
N SER A 97 -2.19 7.71 22.29
CA SER A 97 -3.16 7.43 23.36
C SER A 97 -2.71 6.40 24.40
N VAL A 98 -1.64 5.65 24.12
CA VAL A 98 -1.13 4.56 24.97
C VAL A 98 0.14 4.96 25.72
N ASP A 99 0.91 5.93 25.22
CA ASP A 99 2.00 6.58 25.96
C ASP A 99 1.44 7.71 26.86
N PRO A 100 1.46 7.58 28.21
CA PRO A 100 1.11 8.65 29.15
C PRO A 100 2.17 9.74 29.28
#